data_AF-A0A402B4V7-F1
#
_entry.id   AF-A0A402B4V7-F1
#
_cell.length_a   1.000
_cell.length_b   1.000
_cell.length_c   1.000
_cell.angle_alpha   90.00
_cell.angle_beta   90.00
_cell.angle_gamma   90.00
#
_symmetry.space_group_name_H-M   'P 1'
#
loop_
_entity.id
_entity.type
_entity.pdbx_description
1 polymer ?
#
loop_
_entity_poly.entity_id
_entity_poly.type
_entity_poly.pdbx_seq_one_letter_code
_entity_poly.pdbx_strand_id
1 'polypeptide(L)'
;MVQERNNVDRPEVQVEQAEKVTVRAEIDAIISALRNNDDTSHDFLLRVVQPGLAGLMDGSVSTLAPIFATAFATHNPFTAFLVGMASATGAGISMAFSEGLSDDGTLTGRGSPVVRGAITGIMTFIGGALHTLPFLVSNIQIALLLAYVVVAVELVVIAAIRHRYFKTQWVKSMIQVVGSGILVFIAAMIFGNA
;
A
#
# COMPACT_ATOMS: atom_id res chain seq x y z
N MET A 1 -2.66 39.44 56.54
CA MET A 1 -3.85 38.96 55.81
C MET A 1 -3.75 39.45 54.37
N VAL A 2 -3.32 38.59 53.45
CA VAL A 2 -3.47 38.76 52.00
C VAL A 2 -3.92 37.41 51.45
N GLN A 3 -5.07 37.47 50.78
CA GLN A 3 -5.81 36.46 50.02
C GLN A 3 -4.97 35.81 48.91
N GLU A 4 -4.96 34.48 48.80
CA GLU A 4 -5.83 33.60 47.98
C GLU A 4 -5.31 33.29 46.56
N ARG A 5 -5.29 31.99 46.30
CA ARG A 5 -5.56 31.28 45.04
C ARG A 5 -4.61 31.50 43.87
N ASN A 6 -3.82 30.47 43.59
CA ASN A 6 -3.57 30.01 42.23
C ASN A 6 -3.57 28.47 42.23
N ASN A 7 -4.75 27.89 42.39
CA ASN A 7 -4.98 26.53 41.92
C ASN A 7 -5.36 26.65 40.44
N VAL A 8 -4.38 26.44 39.57
CA VAL A 8 -4.61 26.42 38.12
C VAL A 8 -5.34 25.11 37.82
N ASP A 9 -6.67 25.23 37.73
CA ASP A 9 -7.58 24.20 37.27
C ASP A 9 -7.25 23.90 35.80
N ARG A 10 -6.32 22.95 35.59
CA ARG A 10 -6.12 22.38 34.26
C ARG A 10 -7.33 21.51 34.00
N PRO A 11 -8.13 21.73 32.94
CA PRO A 11 -9.18 20.79 32.60
C PRO A 11 -8.51 19.44 32.38
N GLU A 12 -8.76 18.49 33.28
CA GLU A 12 -8.48 17.09 33.04
C GLU A 12 -9.24 16.74 31.77
N VAL A 13 -8.51 16.60 30.66
CA VAL A 13 -9.04 15.99 29.46
C VAL A 13 -9.37 14.58 29.88
N GLN A 14 -10.63 14.35 30.24
CA GLN A 14 -11.19 13.03 30.41
C GLN A 14 -11.08 12.40 29.03
N VAL A 15 -9.98 11.67 28.81
CA VAL A 15 -9.85 10.76 27.68
C VAL A 15 -10.89 9.70 27.96
N GLU A 16 -12.11 9.97 27.50
CA GLU A 16 -13.18 9.00 27.36
C GLU A 16 -12.51 7.78 26.72
N GLN A 17 -12.44 6.69 27.49
CA GLN A 17 -11.72 5.49 27.07
C GLN A 17 -12.34 5.04 25.75
N ALA A 18 -11.68 5.35 24.64
CA ALA A 18 -12.14 4.98 23.32
C ALA A 18 -12.34 3.46 23.32
N GLU A 19 -13.60 3.04 23.24
CA GLU A 19 -13.97 1.63 23.23
C GLU A 19 -13.17 0.95 22.12
N LYS A 20 -12.32 -0.01 22.47
CA LYS A 20 -11.52 -0.74 21.49
C LYS A 20 -12.49 -1.47 20.56
N VAL A 21 -12.63 -0.96 19.34
CA VAL A 21 -13.38 -1.64 18.28
C VAL A 21 -12.77 -3.03 18.13
N THR A 22 -13.59 -4.05 18.39
CA THR A 22 -13.15 -5.44 18.27
C THR A 22 -12.91 -5.75 16.80
N VAL A 23 -11.82 -6.45 16.48
CA VAL A 23 -11.45 -6.86 15.10
C VAL A 23 -12.63 -7.45 14.33
N ARG A 24 -13.44 -8.29 14.98
CA ARG A 24 -14.64 -8.90 14.37
C ARG A 24 -15.68 -7.86 13.95
N ALA A 25 -16.02 -6.94 14.84
CA ALA A 25 -16.98 -5.88 14.57
C ALA A 25 -16.51 -4.96 13.44
N GLU A 26 -15.21 -4.67 13.37
CA GLU A 26 -14.63 -3.89 12.28
C GLU A 26 -14.70 -4.62 10.93
N ILE A 27 -14.38 -5.91 10.90
CA ILE A 27 -14.50 -6.74 9.69
C ILE A 27 -15.97 -6.77 9.23
N ASP A 28 -16.92 -6.99 10.14
CA ASP A 28 -18.35 -7.01 9.80
C ASP A 28 -18.83 -5.66 9.26
N ALA A 29 -18.32 -4.55 9.80
CA ALA A 29 -18.61 -3.21 9.31
C ALA A 29 -18.02 -2.98 7.90
N ILE A 30 -16.78 -3.40 7.65
CA ILE A 30 -16.14 -3.32 6.32
C ILE A 30 -16.93 -4.13 5.29
N ILE A 31 -17.30 -5.37 5.62
CA ILE A 31 -18.10 -6.24 4.74
C ILE A 31 -19.46 -5.60 4.44
N SER A 32 -20.11 -5.02 5.45
CA SER A 32 -21.39 -4.34 5.28
C SER A 32 -21.26 -3.09 4.40
N ALA A 33 -20.21 -2.29 4.59
CA ALA A 33 -19.94 -1.11 3.74
C ALA A 33 -19.70 -1.52 2.28
N LEU A 34 -18.90 -2.56 2.04
CA LEU A 34 -18.68 -3.12 0.69
C LEU A 34 -19.99 -3.61 0.07
N ARG A 35 -20.83 -4.32 0.83
CA ARG A 35 -22.11 -4.85 0.34
C ARG A 35 -23.11 -3.76 -0.02
N ASN A 36 -23.10 -2.66 0.73
CA ASN A 36 -24.03 -1.55 0.54
C ASN A 36 -23.50 -0.47 -0.41
N ASN A 37 -22.30 -0.65 -0.99
CA ASN A 37 -21.57 0.38 -1.75
C ASN A 37 -21.40 1.70 -0.98
N ASP A 38 -21.22 1.62 0.35
CA ASP A 38 -20.91 2.78 1.20
C ASP A 38 -19.38 3.01 1.26
N ASP A 39 -18.77 3.06 0.06
CA ASP A 39 -17.33 3.15 -0.16
C ASP A 39 -16.77 4.57 -0.02
N THR A 40 -17.63 5.55 0.29
CA THR A 40 -17.28 6.97 0.42
C THR A 40 -17.31 7.47 1.86
N SER A 41 -17.71 6.64 2.82
CA SER A 41 -17.69 6.99 4.24
C SER A 41 -16.26 7.28 4.71
N HIS A 42 -16.10 8.24 5.63
CA HIS A 42 -14.80 8.66 6.13
C HIS A 42 -14.00 7.49 6.72
N ASP A 43 -14.68 6.65 7.51
CA ASP A 43 -14.08 5.48 8.15
C ASP A 43 -13.68 4.43 7.11
N PHE A 44 -14.48 4.18 6.08
CA PHE A 44 -14.11 3.23 5.03
C PHE A 44 -12.88 3.72 4.24
N LEU A 45 -12.84 5.01 3.90
CA LEU A 45 -11.69 5.60 3.22
C LEU A 45 -10.42 5.49 4.08
N LEU A 46 -10.51 5.82 5.38
CA LEU A 46 -9.38 5.79 6.30
C LEU A 46 -8.88 4.38 6.61
N ARG A 47 -9.79 3.42 6.81
CA ARG A 47 -9.46 2.09 7.35
C ARG A 47 -9.23 1.03 6.27
N VAL A 48 -9.74 1.26 5.06
CA VAL A 48 -9.65 0.28 3.96
C VAL A 48 -8.92 0.87 2.76
N VAL A 49 -9.42 1.98 2.22
CA VAL A 49 -8.90 2.52 0.95
C VAL A 49 -7.50 3.09 1.11
N GLN A 50 -7.24 3.87 2.16
CA GLN A 50 -5.92 4.43 2.45
C GLN A 50 -4.84 3.36 2.64
N PRO A 51 -4.97 2.42 3.59
CA PRO A 51 -3.97 1.36 3.79
C PRO A 51 -3.83 0.47 2.55
N GLY A 52 -4.94 0.14 1.88
CA GLY A 52 -4.90 -0.70 0.68
C GLY A 52 -4.20 -0.01 -0.50
N LEU A 53 -4.46 1.27 -0.73
CA LEU A 53 -3.80 2.04 -1.78
C LEU A 53 -2.32 2.29 -1.48
N ALA A 54 -1.98 2.56 -0.22
CA ALA A 54 -0.59 2.67 0.22
C ALA A 54 0.17 1.37 -0.03
N GLY A 55 -0.44 0.23 0.33
CA GLY A 55 0.13 -1.08 0.05
C GLY A 55 0.32 -1.33 -1.44
N LEU A 56 -0.71 -1.12 -2.26
CA LEU A 56 -0.61 -1.26 -3.73
C LEU A 56 0.53 -0.41 -4.33
N MET A 57 0.65 0.85 -3.92
CA MET A 57 1.70 1.73 -4.41
C MET A 57 3.09 1.24 -4.01
N ASP A 58 3.27 0.85 -2.75
CA ASP A 58 4.54 0.35 -2.26
C ASP A 58 4.93 -0.94 -3.00
N GLY A 59 4.03 -1.91 -3.05
CA GLY A 59 4.25 -3.18 -3.73
C GLY A 59 4.56 -3.00 -5.20
N SER A 60 3.70 -2.26 -5.92
CA SER A 60 3.83 -2.13 -7.38
C SER A 60 5.04 -1.32 -7.81
N VAL A 61 5.56 -0.41 -6.97
CA VAL A 61 6.70 0.44 -7.33
C VAL A 61 8.01 -0.13 -6.80
N SER A 62 8.06 -0.58 -5.53
CA SER A 62 9.31 -1.01 -4.90
C SER A 62 9.89 -2.30 -5.50
N THR A 63 9.04 -3.21 -5.98
CA THR A 63 9.48 -4.50 -6.53
C THR A 63 9.90 -4.43 -8.00
N LEU A 64 9.62 -3.33 -8.71
CA LEU A 64 10.06 -3.13 -10.10
C LEU A 64 11.59 -3.10 -10.23
N ALA A 65 12.29 -2.48 -9.28
CA ALA A 65 13.74 -2.43 -9.30
C ALA A 65 14.37 -3.83 -9.27
N PRO A 66 14.15 -4.65 -8.23
CA PRO A 66 14.78 -5.96 -8.15
C PRO A 66 14.36 -6.90 -9.28
N ILE A 67 13.10 -6.87 -9.74
CA ILE A 67 12.66 -7.77 -10.81
C ILE A 67 13.30 -7.44 -12.15
N PHE A 68 13.26 -6.17 -12.58
CA PHE A 68 13.83 -5.78 -13.87
C PHE A 68 15.35 -5.80 -13.85
N ALA A 69 15.98 -5.43 -12.73
CA ALA A 69 17.42 -5.57 -12.57
C ALA A 69 17.84 -7.04 -12.68
N THR A 70 17.09 -7.97 -12.08
CA THR A 70 17.35 -9.41 -12.21
C THR A 70 17.12 -9.91 -13.64
N ALA A 71 16.06 -9.45 -14.30
CA ALA A 71 15.76 -9.82 -15.68
C ALA A 71 16.88 -9.39 -16.65
N PHE A 72 17.38 -8.16 -16.52
CA PHE A 72 18.49 -7.63 -17.31
C PHE A 72 19.83 -8.27 -16.92
N ALA A 73 20.05 -8.43 -15.61
CA ALA A 73 21.08 -9.23 -14.96
C ALA A 73 21.33 -10.59 -15.63
N THR A 74 20.30 -11.42 -15.53
CA THR A 74 20.43 -12.87 -15.66
C THR A 74 19.94 -13.37 -17.00
N HIS A 75 19.14 -12.57 -17.72
CA HIS A 75 18.42 -12.99 -18.92
C HIS A 75 17.59 -14.27 -18.72
N ASN A 76 17.27 -14.62 -17.46
CA ASN A 76 16.51 -15.80 -17.09
C ASN A 76 15.16 -15.37 -16.51
N PRO A 77 14.04 -15.61 -17.23
CA PRO A 77 12.71 -15.21 -16.77
C PRO A 77 12.35 -15.84 -15.43
N PHE A 78 12.58 -17.14 -15.26
CA PHE A 78 12.17 -17.81 -14.03
C PHE A 78 12.94 -17.30 -12.81
N THR A 79 14.22 -16.93 -12.95
CA THR A 79 14.97 -16.26 -11.88
C THR A 79 14.35 -14.91 -11.53
N ALA A 80 13.96 -14.10 -12.52
CA ALA A 80 13.27 -12.83 -12.27
C ALA A 80 11.91 -13.04 -11.58
N PHE A 81 11.15 -14.07 -11.97
CA PHE A 81 9.91 -14.46 -11.29
C PHE A 81 10.14 -14.78 -9.81
N LEU A 82 11.13 -15.63 -9.50
CA LEU A 82 11.43 -16.02 -8.10
C LEU A 82 11.85 -14.82 -7.26
N VAL A 83 12.75 -13.97 -7.78
CA VAL A 83 13.21 -12.76 -7.07
C VAL A 83 12.06 -11.77 -6.91
N GLY A 84 11.25 -11.57 -7.94
CA GLY A 84 10.06 -10.72 -7.88
C GLY A 84 9.06 -11.19 -6.82
N MET A 85 8.70 -12.48 -6.82
CA MET A 85 7.79 -13.06 -5.83
C MET A 85 8.36 -13.00 -4.40
N ALA A 86 9.66 -13.24 -4.24
CA ALA A 86 10.34 -13.10 -2.95
C ALA A 86 10.31 -11.64 -2.47
N SER A 87 10.59 -10.68 -3.36
CA SER A 87 10.53 -9.25 -3.06
C SER A 87 9.11 -8.81 -2.68
N ALA A 88 8.09 -9.23 -3.42
CA ALA A 88 6.69 -8.92 -3.13
C ALA A 88 6.24 -9.50 -1.79
N THR A 89 6.66 -10.74 -1.48
CA THR A 89 6.37 -11.38 -0.19
C THR A 89 7.04 -10.65 0.96
N GLY A 90 8.34 -10.32 0.81
CA GLY A 90 9.09 -9.57 1.81
C GLY A 90 8.51 -8.18 2.06
N ALA A 91 8.20 -7.44 0.99
CA ALA A 91 7.55 -6.13 1.06
C ALA A 91 6.18 -6.22 1.74
N GLY A 92 5.35 -7.21 1.38
CA GLY A 92 4.04 -7.44 1.98
C GLY A 92 4.11 -7.68 3.49
N ILE A 93 5.02 -8.55 3.94
CA ILE A 93 5.26 -8.78 5.37
C ILE A 93 5.74 -7.50 6.04
N SER A 94 6.75 -6.84 5.47
CA SER A 94 7.32 -5.61 6.03
C SER A 94 6.25 -4.53 6.21
N MET A 95 5.43 -4.29 5.18
CA MET A 95 4.38 -3.28 5.20
C MET A 95 3.23 -3.64 6.15
N ALA A 96 2.90 -4.92 6.29
CA ALA A 96 1.90 -5.35 7.27
C ALA A 96 2.31 -4.97 8.70
N PHE A 97 3.58 -5.22 9.05
CA PHE A 97 4.11 -4.84 10.35
C PHE A 97 4.28 -3.33 10.50
N SER A 98 4.80 -2.63 9.47
CA SER A 98 4.96 -1.18 9.51
C SER A 98 3.63 -0.45 9.76
N GLU A 99 2.57 -0.86 9.08
CA GLU A 99 1.23 -0.28 9.29
C GLU A 99 0.60 -0.75 10.61
N GLY A 100 0.67 -2.05 10.92
CA GLY A 100 0.04 -2.60 12.13
C GLY A 100 0.72 -2.18 13.43
N LEU A 101 1.98 -1.77 13.39
CA LEU A 101 2.72 -1.24 14.54
C LEU A 101 2.78 0.29 14.59
N SER A 102 2.20 1.00 13.60
CA SER A 102 2.31 2.45 13.56
C SER A 102 1.52 3.13 14.68
N ASP A 103 0.34 2.61 15.00
CA ASP A 103 -0.55 3.08 16.06
C ASP A 103 -1.63 2.04 16.37
N ASP A 104 -2.29 2.15 17.53
CA ASP A 104 -3.36 1.24 17.96
C ASP A 104 -4.78 1.68 17.56
N GLY A 105 -4.90 2.76 16.78
CA GLY A 105 -6.18 3.31 16.32
C GLY A 105 -6.91 4.21 17.31
N THR A 106 -6.54 4.22 18.60
CA THR A 106 -7.32 4.90 19.66
C THR A 106 -7.28 6.42 19.52
N LEU A 107 -6.11 6.97 19.20
CA LEU A 107 -5.90 8.41 19.01
C LEU A 107 -6.14 8.86 17.56
N THR A 108 -5.96 7.95 16.59
CA THR A 108 -5.98 8.28 15.16
C THR A 108 -7.33 8.04 14.51
N GLY A 109 -8.21 7.26 15.14
CA GLY A 109 -9.50 6.84 14.57
C GLY A 109 -9.39 5.84 13.42
N ARG A 110 -8.17 5.38 13.12
CA ARG A 110 -7.87 4.52 11.96
C ARG A 110 -8.27 3.05 12.19
N GLY A 111 -8.94 2.71 13.28
CA GLY A 111 -9.41 1.34 13.53
C GLY A 111 -8.30 0.38 13.94
N SER A 112 -8.57 -0.92 13.85
CA SER A 112 -7.70 -1.95 14.39
C SER A 112 -6.34 -2.02 13.67
N PRO A 113 -5.23 -2.02 14.42
CA PRO A 113 -3.90 -2.21 13.84
C PRO A 113 -3.77 -3.51 13.05
N VAL A 114 -4.41 -4.58 13.53
CA VAL A 114 -4.34 -5.90 12.90
C VAL A 114 -5.03 -5.90 11.53
N VAL A 115 -6.21 -5.28 11.45
CA VAL A 115 -6.99 -5.19 10.20
C VAL A 115 -6.23 -4.35 9.17
N ARG A 116 -5.75 -3.17 9.57
CA ARG A 116 -4.97 -2.28 8.70
C ARG A 116 -3.67 -2.90 8.22
N GLY A 117 -2.93 -3.54 9.11
CA GLY A 117 -1.71 -4.27 8.78
C GLY A 117 -1.98 -5.37 7.75
N ALA A 118 -3.04 -6.16 7.96
CA ALA A 118 -3.43 -7.20 7.01
C ALA A 118 -3.82 -6.62 5.64
N ILE A 119 -4.64 -5.57 5.59
CA ILE A 119 -5.03 -4.90 4.34
C ILE A 119 -3.78 -4.39 3.61
N THR A 120 -2.93 -3.63 4.30
CA THR A 120 -1.73 -3.04 3.68
C THR A 120 -0.80 -4.11 3.16
N GLY A 121 -0.47 -5.13 3.97
CA GLY A 121 0.45 -6.18 3.57
C GLY A 121 -0.04 -7.04 2.40
N ILE A 122 -1.33 -7.40 2.40
CA ILE A 122 -1.94 -8.15 1.29
C ILE A 122 -1.90 -7.31 0.01
N MET A 123 -2.26 -6.03 0.10
CA MET A 123 -2.28 -5.15 -1.07
C MET A 123 -0.86 -4.84 -1.58
N THR A 124 0.14 -4.74 -0.70
CA THR A 124 1.56 -4.69 -1.09
C THR A 124 2.00 -5.95 -1.80
N PHE A 125 1.68 -7.13 -1.26
CA PHE A 125 2.00 -8.39 -1.94
C PHE A 125 1.34 -8.46 -3.32
N ILE A 126 0.05 -8.15 -3.44
CA ILE A 126 -0.67 -8.15 -4.71
C ILE A 126 -0.03 -7.17 -5.71
N GLY A 127 0.23 -5.93 -5.27
CA GLY A 127 0.88 -4.93 -6.11
C GLY A 127 2.25 -5.36 -6.61
N GLY A 128 3.03 -6.05 -5.76
CA GLY A 128 4.35 -6.54 -6.12
C GLY A 128 4.37 -7.85 -6.92
N ALA A 129 3.32 -8.68 -6.83
CA ALA A 129 3.32 -10.04 -7.40
C ALA A 129 2.84 -10.07 -8.86
N LEU A 130 1.89 -9.20 -9.23
CA LEU A 130 1.20 -9.27 -10.53
C LEU A 130 2.16 -9.10 -11.72
N HIS A 131 3.03 -8.10 -11.70
CA HIS A 131 4.07 -7.90 -12.74
C HIS A 131 5.20 -8.93 -12.72
N THR A 132 5.22 -9.86 -11.77
CA THR A 132 6.15 -11.00 -11.78
C THR A 132 5.64 -12.15 -12.64
N LEU A 133 4.31 -12.31 -12.74
CA LEU A 133 3.68 -13.44 -13.43
C LEU A 133 4.09 -13.57 -14.91
N PRO A 134 4.30 -12.49 -15.69
CA PRO A 134 4.79 -12.58 -17.05
C PRO A 134 6.12 -13.34 -17.20
N PHE A 135 6.95 -13.37 -16.16
CA PHE A 135 8.23 -14.07 -16.16
C PHE A 135 8.13 -15.59 -15.98
N LEU A 136 6.92 -16.14 -15.83
CA LEU A 136 6.66 -17.57 -16.03
C LEU A 136 6.80 -17.98 -17.51
N VAL A 137 6.74 -17.02 -18.45
CA VAL A 137 7.00 -17.27 -19.87
C VAL A 137 8.51 -17.43 -20.10
N SER A 138 8.91 -18.56 -20.70
CA SER A 138 10.33 -18.90 -20.87
C SER A 138 11.11 -18.01 -21.83
N ASN A 139 10.44 -17.28 -22.73
CA ASN A 139 11.08 -16.32 -23.61
C ASN A 139 11.17 -14.95 -22.93
N ILE A 140 12.40 -14.48 -22.67
CA ILE A 140 12.66 -13.23 -21.94
C ILE A 140 12.11 -11.99 -22.63
N GLN A 141 12.13 -11.91 -23.95
CA GLN A 141 11.61 -10.75 -24.68
C GLN A 141 10.08 -10.67 -24.57
N ILE A 142 9.40 -11.82 -24.68
CA ILE A 142 7.95 -11.90 -24.51
C ILE A 142 7.57 -11.61 -23.05
N ALA A 143 8.30 -12.18 -22.08
CA ALA A 143 8.10 -11.93 -20.66
C ALA A 143 8.24 -10.44 -20.31
N LEU A 144 9.28 -9.78 -20.80
CA LEU A 144 9.50 -8.34 -20.61
C LEU A 144 8.38 -7.50 -21.23
N LEU A 145 7.99 -7.79 -22.47
CA LEU A 145 6.90 -7.07 -23.13
C LEU A 145 5.59 -7.18 -22.33
N LEU A 146 5.23 -8.38 -21.90
CA LEU A 146 4.05 -8.62 -21.07
C LEU A 146 4.17 -7.92 -19.71
N ALA A 147 5.35 -7.97 -19.06
CA ALA A 147 5.60 -7.26 -17.81
C ALA A 147 5.41 -5.75 -17.96
N TYR A 148 5.93 -5.12 -19.02
CA TYR A 148 5.72 -3.70 -19.26
C TYR A 148 4.25 -3.33 -19.42
N VAL A 149 3.47 -4.16 -20.14
CA VAL A 149 2.02 -3.96 -20.28
C VAL A 149 1.31 -4.08 -18.93
N VAL A 150 1.65 -5.12 -18.15
CA VAL A 150 1.07 -5.33 -16.81
C VAL A 150 1.38 -4.14 -15.90
N VAL A 151 2.64 -3.70 -15.83
CA VAL A 151 3.04 -2.54 -15.02
C VAL A 151 2.31 -1.26 -15.47
N ALA A 152 2.19 -1.02 -16.77
CA ALA A 152 1.46 0.15 -17.27
C ALA A 152 -0.01 0.13 -16.81
N VAL A 153 -0.67 -1.02 -16.90
CA VAL A 153 -2.05 -1.20 -16.43
C VAL A 153 -2.14 -1.03 -14.90
N GLU A 154 -1.24 -1.64 -14.13
CA GLU A 154 -1.17 -1.51 -12.67
C GLU A 154 -1.07 -0.05 -12.23
N LEU A 155 -0.10 0.69 -12.76
CA LEU A 155 0.12 2.09 -12.41
C LEU A 155 -1.08 2.99 -12.78
N VAL A 156 -1.72 2.71 -13.93
CA VAL A 156 -2.94 3.42 -14.34
C VAL A 156 -4.09 3.11 -13.37
N VAL A 157 -4.31 1.85 -13.03
CA VAL A 157 -5.36 1.42 -12.09
C VAL A 157 -5.15 2.03 -10.71
N ILE A 158 -3.91 2.00 -10.18
CA ILE A 158 -3.57 2.58 -8.88
C ILE A 158 -3.88 4.07 -8.84
N ALA A 159 -3.46 4.79 -9.85
CA ALA A 159 -3.73 6.22 -9.93
C ALA A 159 -5.21 6.53 -10.21
N ALA A 160 -5.95 5.64 -10.87
CA ALA A 160 -7.40 5.75 -11.03
C ALA A 160 -8.13 5.57 -9.71
N ILE A 161 -7.75 4.57 -8.91
CA ILE A 161 -8.24 4.36 -7.54
C ILE A 161 -7.94 5.62 -6.71
N ARG A 162 -6.70 6.11 -6.77
CA ARG A 162 -6.31 7.34 -6.06
C ARG A 162 -7.16 8.55 -6.48
N HIS A 163 -7.41 8.72 -7.78
CA HIS A 163 -8.26 9.79 -8.30
C HIS A 163 -9.70 9.67 -7.78
N ARG A 164 -10.29 8.48 -7.88
CA ARG A 164 -11.68 8.19 -7.52
C ARG A 164 -11.98 8.46 -6.04
N TYR A 165 -11.10 8.02 -5.15
CA TYR A 165 -11.36 8.05 -3.70
C TYR A 165 -10.83 9.32 -3.01
N PHE A 166 -9.71 9.87 -3.45
CA PHE A 166 -9.11 11.06 -2.83
C PHE A 166 -9.40 12.37 -3.57
N LYS A 167 -10.21 12.34 -4.64
CA LYS A 167 -10.59 13.51 -5.45
C LYS A 167 -9.38 14.35 -5.92
N THR A 168 -8.23 13.71 -6.07
CA THR A 168 -7.01 14.32 -6.60
C THR A 168 -7.21 14.66 -8.08
N GLN A 169 -6.45 15.58 -8.66
CA GLN A 169 -6.54 15.79 -10.12
C GLN A 169 -5.95 14.58 -10.85
N TRP A 170 -6.66 14.03 -11.84
CA TRP A 170 -6.25 12.82 -12.59
C TRP A 170 -4.81 12.89 -13.08
N VAL A 171 -4.44 14.02 -13.71
CA VAL A 171 -3.09 14.25 -14.24
C VAL A 171 -2.02 14.22 -13.15
N LYS A 172 -2.30 14.78 -11.96
CA LYS A 172 -1.35 14.75 -10.83
C LYS A 172 -1.15 13.33 -10.32
N SER A 173 -2.22 12.54 -10.26
CA SER A 173 -2.13 11.12 -9.87
C SER A 173 -1.37 10.29 -10.88
N MET A 174 -1.60 10.51 -12.17
CA MET A 174 -0.80 9.88 -13.24
C MET A 174 0.68 10.22 -13.11
N ILE A 175 1.03 11.51 -13.03
CA ILE A 175 2.43 11.95 -12.97
C ILE A 175 3.15 11.36 -11.75
N GLN A 176 2.50 11.34 -10.59
CA GLN A 176 3.14 10.85 -9.36
C GLN A 176 3.35 9.34 -9.39
N VAL A 177 2.33 8.56 -9.78
CA VAL A 177 2.41 7.09 -9.76
C VAL A 177 3.24 6.55 -10.93
N VAL A 178 3.05 7.09 -12.13
CA VAL A 178 3.84 6.68 -13.31
C VAL A 178 5.27 7.22 -13.19
N GLY A 179 5.44 8.44 -12.70
CA GLY A 179 6.76 9.04 -12.50
C GLY A 179 7.62 8.27 -11.52
N SER A 180 7.05 7.81 -10.39
CA SER A 180 7.79 6.93 -9.47
C SER A 180 8.17 5.61 -10.12
N GLY A 181 7.27 4.99 -10.87
CA GLY A 181 7.56 3.77 -11.64
C GLY A 181 8.71 3.94 -12.64
N ILE A 182 8.74 5.06 -13.38
CA ILE A 182 9.82 5.39 -14.31
C ILE A 182 11.16 5.53 -13.58
N LEU A 183 11.19 6.25 -12.45
CA LEU A 183 12.43 6.45 -11.69
C LEU A 183 13.00 5.12 -11.17
N VAL A 184 12.13 4.24 -10.66
CA VAL A 184 12.56 2.92 -10.19
C VAL A 184 13.00 2.03 -11.35
N PHE A 185 12.33 2.10 -12.51
CA PHE A 185 12.75 1.38 -13.71
C PHE A 185 14.12 1.82 -14.21
N ILE A 186 14.43 3.12 -14.17
CA ILE A 186 15.76 3.63 -14.49
C ILE A 186 16.81 3.05 -13.53
N ALA A 187 16.52 3.00 -12.23
CA ALA A 187 17.40 2.35 -11.27
C ALA A 187 17.62 0.86 -11.61
N ALA A 188 16.56 0.16 -12.01
CA ALA A 188 16.65 -1.24 -12.45
C ALA A 188 17.57 -1.43 -13.66
N MET A 189 17.50 -0.53 -14.65
CA MET A 189 18.39 -0.55 -15.82
C MET A 189 19.85 -0.29 -15.43
N ILE A 190 20.09 0.66 -14.51
CA ILE A 190 21.46 0.97 -14.05
C ILE A 190 22.07 -0.23 -13.36
N PHE A 191 21.39 -0.81 -12.37
CA PHE A 191 21.93 -1.92 -11.59
C PHE A 191 21.88 -3.26 -12.32
N GLY A 192 20.92 -3.45 -13.23
CA GLY A 192 20.79 -4.67 -14.03
C GLY A 192 21.74 -4.74 -15.23
N ASN A 193 22.48 -3.68 -15.52
CA ASN A 193 23.43 -3.63 -16.64
C ASN A 193 24.84 -3.18 -16.21
N ALA A 194 25.08 -3.16 -14.90
CA ALA A 194 26.39 -2.95 -14.28
C ALA A 194 27.17 -4.26 -14.18
#